data_AF-A0A7K3NRV5-F1
#
_entry.id   AF-A0A7K3NRV5-F1
#
_cell.length_a   1.000
_cell.length_b   1.000
_cell.length_c   1.000
_cell.angle_alpha   90.00
_cell.angle_beta   90.00
_cell.angle_gamma   90.00
#
_symmetry.space_group_name_H-M   'P 1'
#
loop_
_entity.id
_entity.type
_entity.pdbx_description
1 polymer ?
#
loop_
_entity_poly.entity_id
_entity_poly.type
_entity_poly.pdbx_seq_one_letter_code
_entity_poly.pdbx_strand_id
1 'polypeptide(L)'
;MLPILYKDSTAWNTDVPIAVMTGINNKTTQLSNWVRAGLVRNDAKYWLFASCLVITAAIIFIVFSILRNNLETSCTIRQTCLLLFFDSQTNTYSLSKLQALGWTAFVLWSYLYLALGRFFLTGDFLIPDLNESVLELLGISYTGLLTARGVGKSFPKNDIASTQPRLCDLFSENNEISLPRLQLFSFTIVGFILYFAATFNPDFFRTGLPKIPGTLNALLLVSQGGYIGGKLTGSSAVNHILPRRIKAPFTVPITIYGKNFADKTTILVQGLQNPIAATFMNQNAVQLSLQNATLDLGLKQLVIIPPTGGSYVIENALEVIAPKIHKTLRTDPTGHTALEVDFIGIVLNGEPLTVQLVTTPPPPKQPGGAAPPIAQPPPQQPSGAAPPIAPPPAAPQQTYPPLAIAHMAGNRYMATRPGGLTTGDTIRIAATDGSFAFETTVNGTATDGYES
;
A
#
# COMPACT_ATOMS: atom_id res chain seq x y z
N MET A 1 63.39 37.46 -15.09
CA MET A 1 63.20 37.11 -16.51
C MET A 1 63.02 35.60 -16.60
N LEU A 2 61.78 35.11 -16.56
CA LEU A 2 61.46 33.71 -16.90
C LEU A 2 61.34 33.66 -18.43
N PRO A 3 62.22 32.95 -19.15
CA PRO A 3 62.22 32.99 -20.60
C PRO A 3 60.99 32.27 -21.15
N ILE A 4 60.68 32.68 -22.38
CA ILE A 4 59.64 32.23 -23.28
C ILE A 4 59.86 30.74 -23.61
N LEU A 5 59.64 29.84 -22.65
CA LEU A 5 59.72 28.37 -22.81
C LEU A 5 58.36 27.74 -23.14
N TYR A 6 57.30 28.54 -23.24
CA TYR A 6 55.93 28.04 -23.34
C TYR A 6 55.42 27.87 -24.77
N LYS A 7 56.17 28.29 -25.80
CA LYS A 7 55.55 28.55 -27.11
C LYS A 7 55.59 27.39 -28.11
N ASP A 8 56.55 26.45 -28.04
CA ASP A 8 56.80 25.52 -29.16
C ASP A 8 57.03 24.02 -28.80
N SER A 9 56.70 23.54 -27.60
CA SER A 9 56.79 22.08 -27.35
C SER A 9 55.51 21.36 -27.78
N THR A 10 55.57 20.65 -28.91
CA THR A 10 54.55 19.65 -29.33
C THR A 10 54.58 18.39 -28.46
N ALA A 11 55.55 18.26 -27.54
CA ALA A 11 55.65 17.18 -26.59
C ALA A 11 54.69 17.40 -25.40
N TRP A 12 53.84 16.39 -25.14
CA TRP A 12 52.83 16.38 -24.07
C TRP A 12 53.40 16.40 -22.66
N ASN A 13 54.69 16.09 -22.53
CA ASN A 13 55.44 16.12 -21.29
C ASN A 13 56.85 16.62 -21.62
N THR A 14 57.19 17.82 -21.16
CA THR A 14 58.57 18.32 -21.23
C THR A 14 59.14 18.27 -19.82
N ASP A 15 60.09 17.36 -19.61
CA ASP A 15 60.91 17.37 -18.41
C ASP A 15 61.82 18.59 -18.48
N VAL A 16 61.42 19.68 -17.81
CA VAL A 16 62.30 20.83 -17.67
C VAL A 16 63.11 20.61 -16.40
N PRO A 17 64.45 20.56 -16.50
CA PRO A 17 65.29 20.50 -15.31
C PRO A 17 65.20 21.86 -14.61
N ILE A 18 64.59 21.90 -13.42
CA ILE A 18 64.49 23.13 -12.62
C ILE A 18 65.52 23.06 -11.50
N ALA A 19 66.38 24.09 -11.43
CA ALA A 19 67.26 24.29 -10.28
C ALA A 19 66.43 24.88 -9.12
N VAL A 20 66.27 24.13 -8.03
CA VAL A 20 65.58 24.61 -6.82
C VAL A 20 66.63 25.16 -5.86
N MET A 21 66.69 26.49 -5.72
CA MET A 21 67.49 27.13 -4.67
C MET A 21 66.68 27.15 -3.37
N THR A 22 67.15 26.45 -2.33
CA THR A 22 66.63 26.62 -0.97
C THR A 22 67.64 27.45 -0.18
N GLY A 23 67.20 28.60 0.31
CA GLY A 23 68.03 29.45 1.17
C GLY A 23 67.92 28.99 2.61
N ILE A 24 68.92 28.25 3.10
CA ILE A 24 69.07 27.98 4.53
C ILE A 24 70.19 28.89 5.05
N ASN A 25 69.84 29.82 5.95
CA ASN A 25 70.78 30.71 6.66
C ASN A 25 71.62 31.67 5.79
N ASN A 26 71.02 32.36 4.81
CA ASN A 26 71.69 33.41 4.00
C ASN A 26 72.99 32.97 3.29
N LYS A 27 73.29 31.67 3.23
CA LYS A 27 74.36 31.11 2.40
C LYS A 27 73.69 30.34 1.27
N THR A 28 73.93 30.78 0.05
CA THR A 28 73.54 30.08 -1.18
C THR A 28 74.39 28.83 -1.32
N THR A 29 74.02 27.74 -0.64
CA THR A 29 74.52 26.40 -0.96
C THR A 29 73.90 25.96 -2.28
N GLN A 30 74.73 25.77 -3.31
CA GLN A 30 74.30 25.11 -4.55
C GLN A 30 73.79 23.70 -4.23
N LEU A 31 72.52 23.45 -4.45
CA LEU A 31 71.98 22.09 -4.50
C LEU A 31 72.11 21.58 -5.94
N SER A 32 72.90 20.53 -6.13
CA SER A 32 73.16 19.88 -7.43
C SER A 32 72.02 18.98 -7.91
N ASN A 33 70.89 18.92 -7.21
CA ASN A 33 69.83 17.97 -7.51
C ASN A 33 68.79 18.62 -8.43
N TRP A 34 68.96 18.39 -9.73
CA TRP A 34 67.95 18.73 -10.73
C TRP A 34 66.67 17.94 -10.47
N VAL A 35 65.59 18.64 -10.12
CA VAL A 35 64.27 18.03 -10.04
C VAL A 35 63.61 18.17 -11.40
N ARG A 36 63.15 17.05 -11.96
CA ARG A 36 62.35 17.06 -13.20
C ARG A 36 60.96 17.58 -12.87
N ALA A 37 60.62 18.74 -13.42
CA ALA A 37 59.26 19.26 -13.36
C ALA A 37 58.58 18.96 -14.70
N GLY A 38 57.67 17.98 -14.69
CA GLY A 38 56.77 17.74 -15.81
C GLY A 38 55.77 18.90 -15.91
N LEU A 39 55.88 19.70 -16.97
CA LEU A 39 54.90 20.73 -17.30
C LEU A 39 53.80 20.08 -18.15
N VAL A 40 52.64 19.84 -17.53
CA VAL A 40 51.46 19.31 -18.24
C VAL A 40 50.63 20.47 -18.76
N ARG A 41 50.38 20.49 -20.08
CA ARG A 41 49.51 21.48 -20.72
C ARG A 41 48.08 21.36 -20.19
N ASN A 42 47.46 22.47 -19.78
CA ASN A 42 46.13 22.44 -19.16
C ASN A 42 45.03 21.87 -20.09
N ASP A 43 45.14 22.10 -21.40
CA ASP A 43 44.24 21.54 -22.41
C ASP A 43 44.33 20.02 -22.52
N ALA A 44 45.51 19.42 -22.34
CA ALA A 44 45.66 17.97 -22.27
C ALA A 44 44.81 17.36 -21.15
N LYS A 45 44.73 18.03 -19.98
CA LYS A 45 43.90 17.59 -18.86
C LYS A 45 42.41 17.64 -19.21
N TYR A 46 41.95 18.67 -19.91
CA TYR A 46 40.55 18.80 -20.32
C TYR A 46 40.15 17.77 -21.40
N TRP A 47 41.03 17.51 -22.38
CA TRP A 47 40.78 16.46 -23.37
C TRP A 47 40.72 15.08 -22.73
N LEU A 48 41.69 14.76 -21.86
CA LEU A 48 41.68 13.50 -21.12
C LEU A 48 40.41 13.35 -20.27
N PHE A 49 40.02 14.42 -19.57
CA PHE A 49 38.79 14.47 -18.78
C PHE A 49 37.56 14.11 -19.64
N ALA A 50 37.41 14.78 -20.80
CA ALA A 50 36.29 14.58 -21.71
C ALA A 50 36.28 13.16 -22.30
N SER A 51 37.44 12.64 -22.71
CA SER A 51 37.58 11.27 -23.21
C SER A 51 37.19 10.24 -22.15
N CYS A 52 37.64 10.39 -20.90
CA CYS A 52 37.27 9.50 -19.81
C CYS A 52 35.77 9.53 -19.52
N LEU A 53 35.14 10.71 -19.62
CA LEU A 53 33.70 10.87 -19.46
C LEU A 53 32.92 10.14 -20.57
N VAL A 54 33.35 10.27 -21.83
CA VAL A 54 32.76 9.55 -22.97
C VAL A 54 32.91 8.03 -22.82
N ILE A 55 34.11 7.55 -22.45
CA ILE A 55 34.36 6.12 -22.23
C ILE A 55 33.49 5.59 -21.09
N THR A 56 33.37 6.31 -19.98
CA THR A 56 32.52 5.92 -18.86
C THR A 56 31.05 5.83 -19.28
N ALA A 57 30.55 6.85 -20.01
CA ALA A 57 29.20 6.85 -20.54
C ALA A 57 28.96 5.67 -21.49
N ALA A 58 29.94 5.34 -22.34
CA ALA A 58 29.87 4.19 -23.23
C ALA A 58 29.82 2.86 -22.47
N ILE A 59 30.63 2.68 -21.42
CA ILE A 59 30.59 1.48 -20.56
C ILE A 59 29.22 1.34 -19.90
N ILE A 60 28.71 2.42 -19.30
CA ILE A 60 27.37 2.42 -18.68
C ILE A 60 26.30 2.08 -19.71
N PHE A 61 26.38 2.66 -20.91
CA PHE A 61 25.44 2.40 -22.01
C PHE A 61 25.50 0.95 -22.50
N ILE A 62 26.70 0.34 -22.58
CA ILE A 62 26.87 -1.07 -22.95
C ILE A 62 26.24 -1.97 -21.88
N VAL A 63 26.56 -1.76 -20.60
CA VAL A 63 25.96 -2.51 -19.49
C VAL A 63 24.45 -2.38 -19.52
N PHE A 64 23.93 -1.17 -19.72
CA PHE A 64 22.50 -0.91 -19.85
C PHE A 64 21.88 -1.65 -21.04
N SER A 65 22.55 -1.66 -22.18
CA SER A 65 22.09 -2.36 -23.39
C SER A 65 22.05 -3.87 -23.18
N ILE A 66 23.05 -4.44 -22.50
CA ILE A 66 23.07 -5.86 -22.12
C ILE A 66 21.91 -6.17 -21.18
N LEU A 67 21.71 -5.36 -20.13
CA LEU A 67 20.60 -5.54 -19.19
C LEU A 67 19.25 -5.46 -19.90
N ARG A 68 19.09 -4.49 -20.82
CA ARG A 68 17.89 -4.34 -21.64
C ARG A 68 17.63 -5.57 -22.51
N ASN A 69 18.65 -6.12 -23.15
CA ASN A 69 18.48 -7.28 -24.02
C ASN A 69 18.11 -8.56 -23.25
N ASN A 70 18.43 -8.63 -21.95
CA ASN A 70 18.10 -9.77 -21.09
C ASN A 70 16.77 -9.61 -20.33
N LEU A 71 16.22 -8.40 -20.25
CA LEU A 71 14.89 -8.14 -19.70
C LEU A 71 13.88 -8.23 -20.85
N GLU A 72 12.87 -9.09 -20.72
CA GLU A 72 11.91 -9.41 -21.80
C GLU A 72 11.40 -8.18 -22.58
N THR A 73 11.23 -8.40 -23.89
CA THR A 73 11.27 -7.46 -25.03
C THR A 73 10.20 -6.38 -25.10
N SER A 74 9.42 -6.15 -24.04
CA SER A 74 8.24 -5.25 -24.07
C SER A 74 8.46 -3.87 -23.46
N CYS A 75 9.63 -3.58 -22.89
CA CYS A 75 9.91 -2.26 -22.29
C CYS A 75 10.50 -1.26 -23.31
N THR A 76 9.90 -0.06 -23.37
CA THR A 76 10.43 1.11 -24.11
C THR A 76 11.76 1.56 -23.48
N ILE A 77 12.68 2.15 -24.24
CA ILE A 77 13.95 2.75 -23.71
C ILE A 77 13.70 3.63 -22.50
N ARG A 78 12.66 4.48 -22.56
CA ARG A 78 12.25 5.34 -21.44
C ARG A 78 11.89 4.51 -20.20
N GLN A 79 11.19 3.39 -20.35
CA GLN A 79 10.81 2.51 -19.25
C GLN A 79 12.01 1.78 -18.67
N THR A 80 12.96 1.33 -19.49
CA THR A 80 14.19 0.68 -19.03
C THR A 80 15.13 1.67 -18.32
N CYS A 81 15.29 2.89 -18.84
CA CYS A 81 16.02 3.97 -18.17
C CYS A 81 15.35 4.35 -16.85
N LEU A 82 14.01 4.46 -16.84
CA LEU A 82 13.27 4.67 -15.61
C LEU A 82 13.51 3.51 -14.64
N LEU A 83 13.50 2.25 -15.06
CA LEU A 83 13.72 1.07 -14.21
C LEU A 83 15.03 1.11 -13.39
N LEU A 84 16.07 1.75 -13.92
CA LEU A 84 17.34 1.97 -13.22
C LEU A 84 17.20 2.90 -12.01
N PHE A 85 16.30 3.88 -12.07
CA PHE A 85 16.03 4.86 -11.01
C PHE A 85 14.71 4.63 -10.27
N PHE A 86 13.82 3.84 -10.85
CA PHE A 86 12.43 3.65 -10.45
C PHE A 86 12.29 2.35 -9.68
N ASP A 87 11.58 2.39 -8.57
CA ASP A 87 11.20 1.19 -7.84
C ASP A 87 9.85 0.69 -8.38
N SER A 88 9.86 -0.46 -9.04
CA SER A 88 8.66 -1.05 -9.63
C SER A 88 7.64 -1.48 -8.59
N GLN A 89 8.06 -1.71 -7.34
CA GLN A 89 7.15 -2.12 -6.27
C GLN A 89 6.34 -0.95 -5.72
N THR A 90 6.91 0.26 -5.72
CA THR A 90 6.31 1.43 -5.07
C THR A 90 5.97 2.54 -6.06
N ASN A 91 6.08 2.30 -7.37
CA ASN A 91 5.81 3.26 -8.45
C ASN A 91 6.46 4.64 -8.24
N THR A 92 7.63 4.70 -7.60
CA THR A 92 8.30 5.95 -7.17
C THR A 92 9.80 5.93 -7.47
N TYR A 93 10.43 7.11 -7.51
CA TYR A 93 11.88 7.21 -7.68
C TYR A 93 12.62 6.74 -6.42
N SER A 94 13.64 5.90 -6.62
CA SER A 94 14.45 5.33 -5.54
C SER A 94 15.73 6.14 -5.34
N LEU A 95 15.81 6.83 -4.21
CA LEU A 95 17.00 7.57 -3.80
C LEU A 95 18.24 6.66 -3.70
N SER A 96 18.11 5.45 -3.13
CA SER A 96 19.22 4.50 -3.00
C SER A 96 19.76 4.03 -4.36
N LYS A 97 18.90 3.83 -5.36
CA LYS A 97 19.35 3.49 -6.73
C LYS A 97 20.11 4.64 -7.38
N LEU A 98 19.60 5.88 -7.23
CA LEU A 98 20.27 7.08 -7.74
C LEU A 98 21.66 7.23 -7.14
N GLN A 99 21.80 7.04 -5.82
CA GLN A 99 23.09 7.12 -5.14
C GLN A 99 24.07 6.04 -5.58
N ALA A 100 23.62 4.78 -5.62
CA ALA A 100 24.47 3.67 -6.05
C ALA A 100 24.96 3.87 -7.49
N LEU A 101 24.07 4.24 -8.42
CA LEU A 101 24.44 4.50 -9.81
C LEU A 101 25.37 5.71 -9.93
N GLY A 102 25.04 6.80 -9.24
CA GLY A 102 25.83 8.04 -9.24
C GLY A 102 27.24 7.79 -8.74
N TRP A 103 27.41 7.22 -7.53
CA TRP A 103 28.73 6.91 -7.00
C TRP A 103 29.50 5.91 -7.87
N THR A 104 28.84 4.90 -8.43
CA THR A 104 29.49 3.97 -9.37
C THR A 104 30.03 4.71 -10.60
N ALA A 105 29.24 5.62 -11.19
CA ALA A 105 29.65 6.41 -12.35
C ALA A 105 30.82 7.34 -12.01
N PHE A 106 30.76 8.05 -10.87
CA PHE A 106 31.84 8.95 -10.42
C PHE A 106 33.13 8.21 -10.12
N VAL A 107 33.07 7.05 -9.45
CA VAL A 107 34.25 6.25 -9.12
C VAL A 107 34.86 5.67 -10.39
N LEU A 108 34.04 5.06 -11.26
CA LEU A 108 34.52 4.52 -12.53
C LEU A 108 35.19 5.59 -13.39
N TRP A 109 34.54 6.75 -13.52
CA TRP A 109 35.07 7.88 -14.27
C TRP A 109 36.39 8.40 -13.68
N SER A 110 36.42 8.68 -12.38
CA SER A 110 37.62 9.23 -11.72
C SER A 110 38.78 8.24 -11.69
N TYR A 111 38.50 6.94 -11.60
CA TYR A 111 39.49 5.88 -11.71
C TYR A 111 40.10 5.82 -13.11
N LEU A 112 39.27 5.84 -14.17
CA LEU A 112 39.76 5.92 -15.55
C LEU A 112 40.57 7.19 -15.79
N TYR A 113 40.09 8.32 -15.28
CA TYR A 113 40.79 9.60 -15.37
C TYR A 113 42.17 9.54 -14.71
N LEU A 114 42.26 8.95 -13.51
CA LEU A 114 43.52 8.76 -12.80
C LEU A 114 44.46 7.79 -13.53
N ALA A 115 43.97 6.62 -13.93
CA ALA A 115 44.77 5.58 -14.57
C ALA A 115 45.32 6.03 -15.92
N LEU A 116 44.46 6.57 -16.79
CA LEU A 116 44.89 7.10 -18.09
C LEU A 116 45.72 8.37 -17.93
N GLY A 117 45.44 9.20 -16.93
CA GLY A 117 46.26 10.37 -16.63
C GLY A 117 47.66 10.02 -16.17
N ARG A 118 47.81 9.01 -15.30
CA ARG A 118 49.14 8.50 -14.91
C ARG A 118 49.89 7.94 -16.11
N PHE A 119 49.20 7.16 -16.93
CA PHE A 119 49.75 6.59 -18.15
C PHE A 119 50.23 7.65 -19.15
N PHE A 120 49.34 8.55 -19.59
CA PHE A 120 49.64 9.51 -20.65
C PHE A 120 50.42 10.74 -20.19
N LEU A 121 50.14 11.24 -18.98
CA LEU A 121 50.70 12.51 -18.51
C LEU A 121 51.95 12.31 -17.63
N THR A 122 52.01 11.22 -16.87
CA THR A 122 53.17 10.96 -15.99
C THR A 122 54.10 9.86 -16.50
N GLY A 123 53.66 9.05 -17.48
CA GLY A 123 54.42 7.90 -17.98
C GLY A 123 54.50 6.75 -16.99
N ASP A 124 53.65 6.77 -15.95
CA ASP A 124 53.58 5.74 -14.93
C ASP A 124 52.47 4.73 -15.28
N PHE A 125 52.87 3.48 -15.48
CA PHE A 125 51.99 2.39 -15.90
C PHE A 125 51.42 1.60 -14.71
N LEU A 126 51.60 2.11 -13.49
CA LEU A 126 51.05 1.49 -12.30
C LEU A 126 49.52 1.64 -12.25
N ILE A 127 48.86 0.50 -12.08
CA ILE A 127 47.41 0.43 -11.82
C ILE A 127 47.15 1.17 -10.49
N PRO A 128 46.34 2.23 -10.47
CA PRO A 128 46.10 2.97 -9.23
C PRO A 128 45.31 2.14 -8.22
N ASP A 129 45.67 2.21 -6.95
CA ASP A 129 44.87 1.60 -5.88
C ASP A 129 43.57 2.38 -5.64
N LEU A 130 42.51 1.66 -5.29
CA LEU A 130 41.29 2.26 -4.77
C LEU A 130 41.48 2.62 -3.29
N ASN A 131 41.14 3.87 -2.96
CA ASN A 131 41.14 4.34 -1.59
C ASN A 131 39.99 3.70 -0.78
N GLU A 132 40.29 3.29 0.46
CA GLU A 132 39.34 2.77 1.45
C GLU A 132 38.06 3.62 1.58
N SER A 133 38.16 4.95 1.64
CA SER A 133 37.00 5.82 1.81
C SER A 133 36.02 5.76 0.63
N VAL A 134 36.52 5.46 -0.57
CA VAL A 134 35.69 5.29 -1.78
C VAL A 134 34.99 3.93 -1.75
N LEU A 135 35.70 2.89 -1.28
CA LEU A 135 35.13 1.56 -1.11
C LEU A 135 34.05 1.54 -0.04
N GLU A 136 34.27 2.20 1.09
CA GLU A 136 33.28 2.40 2.16
C GLU A 136 32.01 3.06 1.62
N LEU A 137 32.17 4.12 0.84
CA LEU A 137 31.05 4.89 0.28
C LEU A 137 30.23 4.08 -0.72
N LEU A 138 30.89 3.31 -1.59
CA LEU A 138 30.22 2.34 -2.45
C LEU A 138 29.49 1.30 -1.59
N GLY A 139 30.16 0.78 -0.56
CA GLY A 139 29.58 -0.16 0.41
C GLY A 139 28.30 0.37 1.05
N ILE A 140 28.29 1.63 1.51
CA ILE A 140 27.11 2.30 2.08
C ILE A 140 25.99 2.38 1.05
N SER A 141 26.30 2.78 -0.18
CA SER A 141 25.33 2.94 -1.27
C SER A 141 24.68 1.62 -1.67
N TYR A 142 25.47 0.55 -1.79
CA TYR A 142 24.99 -0.79 -2.12
C TYR A 142 24.26 -1.45 -0.95
N THR A 143 24.71 -1.25 0.29
CA THR A 143 24.00 -1.71 1.49
C THR A 143 22.62 -1.09 1.56
N GLY A 144 22.51 0.23 1.31
CA GLY A 144 21.21 0.90 1.21
C GLY A 144 20.30 0.28 0.15
N LEU A 145 20.84 -0.06 -1.02
CA LEU A 145 20.08 -0.69 -2.10
C LEU A 145 19.60 -2.11 -1.76
N LEU A 146 20.48 -2.95 -1.21
CA LEU A 146 20.16 -4.32 -0.83
C LEU A 146 19.14 -4.34 0.32
N THR A 147 19.33 -3.49 1.33
CA THR A 147 18.41 -3.38 2.44
C THR A 147 17.08 -2.79 1.99
N ALA A 148 17.06 -1.75 1.16
CA ALA A 148 15.80 -1.22 0.62
C ALA A 148 15.00 -2.28 -0.16
N ARG A 149 15.66 -3.17 -0.91
CA ARG A 149 15.02 -4.29 -1.61
C ARG A 149 14.54 -5.39 -0.66
N GLY A 150 15.35 -5.77 0.33
CA GLY A 150 14.97 -6.77 1.33
C GLY A 150 13.81 -6.30 2.20
N VAL A 151 13.85 -5.04 2.60
CA VAL A 151 12.81 -4.36 3.37
C VAL A 151 11.57 -4.11 2.52
N GLY A 152 11.68 -3.75 1.25
CA GLY A 152 10.52 -3.59 0.35
C GLY A 152 9.79 -4.90 0.05
N LYS A 153 10.53 -6.01 -0.14
CA LYS A 153 9.94 -7.36 -0.20
C LYS A 153 9.30 -7.77 1.12
N SER A 154 9.89 -7.33 2.23
CA SER A 154 9.36 -7.61 3.56
C SER A 154 8.19 -6.71 3.93
N PHE A 155 8.10 -5.47 3.48
CA PHE A 155 7.02 -4.53 3.79
C PHE A 155 6.54 -3.93 2.47
N PRO A 156 5.75 -4.69 1.69
CA PRO A 156 5.16 -4.14 0.47
C PRO A 156 4.31 -2.94 0.88
N LYS A 157 4.65 -1.77 0.35
CA LYS A 157 3.86 -0.57 0.59
C LYS A 157 2.48 -0.78 -0.02
N ASN A 158 1.43 -0.50 0.75
CA ASN A 158 0.05 -0.50 0.26
C ASN A 158 -0.29 0.66 -0.68
N ASP A 159 0.70 1.45 -1.09
CA ASP A 159 0.53 2.52 -2.05
C ASP A 159 0.34 1.93 -3.45
N ILE A 160 -0.86 1.42 -3.73
CA ILE A 160 -1.41 1.41 -5.10
C ILE A 160 -1.77 2.86 -5.42
N ALA A 161 -0.77 3.75 -5.41
CA ALA A 161 -0.94 5.10 -5.86
C ALA A 161 -0.77 5.08 -7.39
N SER A 162 -1.89 5.18 -8.12
CA SER A 162 -1.89 5.32 -9.58
C SER A 162 -1.31 6.69 -10.03
N THR A 163 -0.87 7.52 -9.08
CA THR A 163 -0.19 8.77 -9.33
C THR A 163 1.16 8.53 -9.97
N GLN A 164 1.42 9.27 -11.05
CA GLN A 164 2.68 9.23 -11.77
C GLN A 164 3.85 9.60 -10.84
N PRO A 165 5.02 8.95 -10.97
CA PRO A 165 6.20 9.26 -10.18
C PRO A 165 6.64 10.71 -10.42
N ARG A 166 6.83 11.46 -9.34
CA ARG A 166 7.29 12.85 -9.35
C ARG A 166 8.72 12.92 -8.82
N LEU A 167 9.50 13.89 -9.28
CA LEU A 167 10.87 14.09 -8.77
C LEU A 167 10.90 14.39 -7.27
N CYS A 168 9.82 14.95 -6.71
CA CYS A 168 9.70 15.15 -5.27
C CYS A 168 9.74 13.85 -4.48
N ASP A 169 9.36 12.71 -5.07
CA ASP A 169 9.36 11.39 -4.41
C ASP A 169 10.76 10.93 -3.96
N LEU A 170 11.83 11.55 -4.51
CA LEU A 170 13.20 11.34 -4.03
C LEU A 170 13.39 11.81 -2.58
N PHE A 171 12.65 12.83 -2.15
CA PHE A 171 12.74 13.43 -0.83
C PHE A 171 11.39 13.48 -0.08
N SER A 172 10.30 12.99 -0.67
CA SER A 172 8.98 12.85 -0.01
C SER A 172 8.55 11.40 0.15
N GLU A 173 7.73 11.14 1.17
CA GLU A 173 6.94 9.92 1.39
C GLU A 173 5.50 10.31 1.67
N ASN A 174 4.52 9.64 1.07
CA ASN A 174 3.09 9.85 1.35
C ASN A 174 2.64 11.32 1.23
N ASN A 175 3.11 12.04 0.20
CA ASN A 175 2.92 13.49 0.01
C ASN A 175 3.52 14.41 1.10
N GLU A 176 4.31 13.88 2.03
CA GLU A 176 5.04 14.66 3.04
C GLU A 176 6.55 14.63 2.79
N ILE A 177 7.24 15.72 3.12
CA ILE A 177 8.70 15.78 2.98
C ILE A 177 9.32 14.92 4.08
N SER A 178 10.06 13.89 3.67
CA SER A 178 10.79 13.02 4.58
C SER A 178 12.14 13.65 4.90
N LEU A 179 12.27 14.19 6.12
CA LEU A 179 13.52 14.81 6.57
C LEU A 179 14.74 13.89 6.40
N PRO A 180 14.69 12.58 6.74
CA PRO A 180 15.81 11.67 6.49
C PRO A 180 16.17 11.52 5.01
N ARG A 181 15.18 11.44 4.10
CA ARG A 181 15.44 11.36 2.66
C ARG A 181 16.04 12.65 2.12
N LEU A 182 15.51 13.79 2.54
CA LEU A 182 16.03 15.09 2.15
C LEU A 182 17.48 15.25 2.59
N GLN A 183 17.78 14.95 3.85
CA GLN A 183 19.13 14.97 4.40
C GLN A 183 20.08 14.09 3.60
N LEU A 184 19.68 12.84 3.36
CA LEU A 184 20.46 11.85 2.62
C LEU A 184 20.69 12.30 1.16
N PHE A 185 19.68 12.86 0.49
CA PHE A 185 19.81 13.42 -0.84
C PHE A 185 20.77 14.62 -0.86
N SER A 186 20.58 15.60 0.01
CA SER A 186 21.41 16.80 0.10
C SER A 186 22.88 16.48 0.33
N PHE A 187 23.20 15.60 1.29
CA PHE A 187 24.60 15.22 1.53
C PHE A 187 25.22 14.42 0.38
N THR A 188 24.41 13.68 -0.38
CA THR A 188 24.93 13.00 -1.58
C THR A 188 25.30 14.00 -2.66
N ILE A 189 24.46 15.01 -2.92
CA ILE A 189 24.77 16.07 -3.89
C ILE A 189 26.04 16.82 -3.47
N VAL A 190 26.15 17.19 -2.19
CA VAL A 190 27.38 17.81 -1.66
C VAL A 190 28.58 16.89 -1.85
N GLY A 191 28.45 15.61 -1.56
CA GLY A 191 29.49 14.60 -1.77
C GLY A 191 29.95 14.54 -3.23
N PHE A 192 29.02 14.48 -4.19
CA PHE A 192 29.34 14.49 -5.62
C PHE A 192 30.11 15.75 -6.02
N ILE A 193 29.65 16.93 -5.61
CA ILE A 193 30.28 18.20 -5.96
C ILE A 193 31.70 18.27 -5.40
N LEU A 194 31.89 17.95 -4.12
CA LEU A 194 33.20 18.01 -3.47
C LEU A 194 34.17 16.98 -4.04
N TYR A 195 33.71 15.75 -4.28
CA TYR A 195 34.52 14.71 -4.88
C TYR A 195 34.95 15.09 -6.31
N PHE A 196 34.01 15.61 -7.11
CA PHE A 196 34.29 16.09 -8.45
C PHE A 196 35.28 17.25 -8.45
N ALA A 197 35.06 18.27 -7.62
CA ALA A 197 35.98 19.41 -7.49
C ALA A 197 37.40 18.96 -7.09
N ALA A 198 37.53 17.97 -6.21
CA ALA A 198 38.82 17.43 -5.77
C ALA A 198 39.62 16.76 -6.92
N THR A 199 38.96 16.28 -7.98
CA THR A 199 39.65 15.74 -9.17
C THR A 199 40.40 16.79 -9.99
N PHE A 200 40.07 18.08 -9.82
CA PHE A 200 40.78 19.19 -10.45
C PHE A 200 41.97 19.70 -9.63
N ASN A 201 42.28 19.06 -8.50
CA ASN A 201 43.48 19.39 -7.73
C ASN A 201 44.72 19.22 -8.63
N PRO A 202 45.64 20.21 -8.68
CA PRO A 202 46.86 20.12 -9.48
C PRO A 202 47.66 18.83 -9.25
N ASP A 203 47.63 18.29 -8.03
CA ASP A 203 48.36 17.10 -7.62
C ASP A 203 47.55 15.79 -7.73
N PHE A 204 46.33 15.81 -8.29
CA PHE A 204 45.44 14.64 -8.37
C PHE A 204 46.13 13.37 -8.90
N PHE A 205 46.92 13.47 -9.97
CA PHE A 205 47.62 12.31 -10.54
C PHE A 205 48.72 11.75 -9.64
N ARG A 206 49.26 12.57 -8.73
CA ARG A 206 50.26 12.15 -7.74
C ARG A 206 49.58 11.57 -6.50
N THR A 207 48.59 12.26 -5.97
CA THR A 207 47.91 11.90 -4.71
C THR A 207 46.91 10.76 -4.87
N GLY A 208 46.45 10.49 -6.10
CA GLY A 208 45.44 9.47 -6.38
C GLY A 208 44.01 9.98 -6.16
N LEU A 209 43.08 9.04 -5.99
CA LEU A 209 41.65 9.36 -5.82
C LEU A 209 41.42 10.19 -4.55
N PRO A 210 40.50 11.17 -4.58
CA PRO A 210 40.20 12.02 -3.43
C PRO A 210 39.80 11.18 -2.21
N LYS A 211 40.35 11.55 -1.06
CA LYS A 211 39.91 11.02 0.23
C LYS A 211 38.65 11.73 0.67
N ILE A 212 37.60 10.96 0.93
CA ILE A 212 36.36 11.48 1.48
C ILE A 212 36.54 11.55 3.00
N PRO A 213 36.27 12.69 3.65
CA PRO A 213 36.38 12.80 5.09
C PRO A 213 35.53 11.73 5.79
N GLY A 214 36.10 11.03 6.76
CA GLY A 214 35.39 9.98 7.50
C GLY A 214 34.10 10.50 8.17
N THR A 215 34.06 11.78 8.54
CA THR A 215 32.85 12.44 9.06
C THR A 215 31.72 12.52 8.03
N LEU A 216 32.02 12.74 6.75
CA LEU A 216 31.02 12.73 5.68
C LEU A 216 30.54 11.31 5.39
N ASN A 217 31.44 10.32 5.38
CA ASN A 217 31.08 8.89 5.27
C ASN A 217 30.17 8.46 6.42
N ALA A 218 30.53 8.80 7.66
CA ALA A 218 29.73 8.51 8.85
C ALA A 218 28.35 9.18 8.77
N LEU A 219 28.28 10.42 8.30
CA LEU A 219 27.02 11.16 8.14
C LEU A 219 26.10 10.51 7.10
N LEU A 220 26.65 10.07 5.96
CA LEU A 220 25.92 9.33 4.94
C LEU A 220 25.45 7.96 5.47
N LEU A 221 26.30 7.26 6.22
CA LEU A 221 25.97 5.99 6.86
C LEU A 221 24.83 6.16 7.88
N VAL A 222 24.89 7.16 8.76
CA VAL A 222 23.82 7.46 9.73
C VAL A 222 22.53 7.86 9.01
N SER A 223 22.63 8.64 7.93
CA SER A 223 21.46 9.04 7.14
C SER A 223 20.80 7.83 6.44
N GLN A 224 21.60 6.91 5.91
CA GLN A 224 21.11 5.62 5.39
C GLN A 224 20.52 4.73 6.49
N GLY A 225 21.18 4.67 7.65
CA GLY A 225 20.72 3.94 8.82
C GLY A 225 19.39 4.48 9.35
N GLY A 226 19.20 5.80 9.35
CA GLY A 226 17.93 6.44 9.72
C GLY A 226 16.83 6.21 8.70
N TYR A 227 17.16 6.23 7.40
CA TYR A 227 16.21 5.89 6.33
C TYR A 227 15.75 4.43 6.39
N ILE A 228 16.70 3.50 6.52
CA ILE A 228 16.43 2.07 6.69
C ILE A 228 15.71 1.82 8.01
N GLY A 229 16.18 2.43 9.09
CA GLY A 229 15.59 2.35 10.42
C GLY A 229 14.13 2.78 10.37
N GLY A 230 13.82 3.93 9.77
CA GLY A 230 12.45 4.40 9.57
C GLY A 230 11.57 3.44 8.78
N LYS A 231 12.14 2.68 7.82
CA LYS A 231 11.41 1.63 7.11
C LYS A 231 11.27 0.32 7.91
N LEU A 232 12.26 -0.03 8.72
CA LEU A 232 12.22 -1.22 9.58
C LEU A 232 11.31 -1.03 10.79
N THR A 233 11.22 0.19 11.30
CA THR A 233 10.21 0.64 12.26
C THR A 233 8.88 0.98 11.58
N GLY A 234 8.84 0.90 10.24
CA GLY A 234 7.76 1.36 9.38
C GLY A 234 6.67 0.32 9.20
N SER A 235 5.61 0.52 9.98
CA SER A 235 4.20 0.33 9.62
C SER A 235 3.76 -1.08 9.26
N SER A 236 2.93 -1.66 10.12
CA SER A 236 2.11 -2.79 9.74
C SER A 236 1.37 -2.45 8.43
N ALA A 237 1.38 -3.38 7.46
CA ALA A 237 0.72 -3.19 6.17
C ALA A 237 -0.53 -4.08 6.13
N VAL A 238 -1.62 -3.64 5.51
CA VAL A 238 -2.85 -4.42 5.34
C VAL A 238 -3.06 -4.80 3.90
N ASN A 239 -2.93 -6.08 3.58
CA ASN A 239 -3.12 -6.58 2.24
C ASN A 239 -4.60 -6.79 1.92
N HIS A 240 -5.35 -7.41 2.83
CA HIS A 240 -6.75 -7.80 2.61
C HIS A 240 -7.58 -7.72 3.89
N ILE A 241 -8.88 -7.46 3.75
CA ILE A 241 -9.85 -7.48 4.84
C ILE A 241 -10.98 -8.42 4.44
N LEU A 242 -11.22 -9.46 5.25
CA LEU A 242 -12.21 -10.49 4.97
C LEU A 242 -13.11 -10.75 6.18
N PRO A 243 -14.44 -10.70 6.02
CA PRO A 243 -15.17 -10.19 4.86
C PRO A 243 -15.05 -8.65 4.75
N ARG A 244 -14.95 -8.13 3.52
CA ARG A 244 -14.94 -6.67 3.26
C ARG A 244 -16.32 -6.04 3.41
N ARG A 245 -17.38 -6.82 3.17
CA ARG A 245 -18.78 -6.40 3.29
C ARG A 245 -19.38 -7.09 4.49
N ILE A 246 -19.88 -6.33 5.45
CA ILE A 246 -20.49 -6.85 6.66
C ILE A 246 -21.90 -6.32 6.84
N LYS A 247 -22.76 -7.15 7.42
CA LYS A 247 -24.12 -6.82 7.77
C LYS A 247 -24.21 -6.58 9.28
N ALA A 248 -24.97 -5.57 9.68
CA ALA A 248 -25.40 -5.41 11.07
C ALA A 248 -26.67 -6.26 11.33
N PRO A 249 -26.79 -6.94 12.49
CA PRO A 249 -25.83 -7.02 13.59
C PRO A 249 -24.63 -7.93 13.26
N PHE A 250 -23.45 -7.56 13.75
CA PHE A 250 -22.18 -8.18 13.37
C PHE A 250 -21.98 -9.55 14.01
N THR A 251 -22.17 -10.61 13.22
CA THR A 251 -22.01 -12.00 13.66
C THR A 251 -20.70 -12.64 13.20
N VAL A 252 -20.10 -12.14 12.13
CA VAL A 252 -18.88 -12.71 11.54
C VAL A 252 -17.66 -11.85 11.94
N PRO A 253 -16.61 -12.46 12.51
CA PRO A 253 -15.39 -11.72 12.82
C PRO A 253 -14.67 -11.28 11.53
N ILE A 254 -14.11 -10.08 11.56
CA ILE A 254 -13.38 -9.48 10.44
C ILE A 254 -11.91 -9.82 10.60
N THR A 255 -11.33 -10.52 9.63
CA THR A 255 -9.90 -10.83 9.61
C THR A 255 -9.18 -9.86 8.70
N ILE A 256 -8.20 -9.16 9.25
CA ILE A 256 -7.33 -8.24 8.53
C ILE A 256 -6.01 -8.97 8.29
N TYR A 257 -5.74 -9.26 7.03
CA TYR A 257 -4.49 -9.84 6.56
C TYR A 257 -3.51 -8.75 6.18
N GLY A 258 -2.25 -8.97 6.49
CA GLY A 258 -1.25 -7.93 6.43
C GLY A 258 0.12 -8.42 6.79
N LYS A 259 0.95 -7.52 7.33
CA LYS A 259 2.28 -7.84 7.84
C LYS A 259 2.62 -6.95 9.02
N ASN A 260 3.46 -7.46 9.93
CA ASN A 260 3.91 -6.80 11.15
C ASN A 260 2.78 -6.41 12.09
N PHE A 261 1.69 -7.18 12.14
CA PHE A 261 0.81 -7.04 13.29
C PHE A 261 1.55 -7.48 14.55
N ALA A 262 1.30 -6.78 15.64
CA ALA A 262 1.82 -7.11 16.95
C ALA A 262 0.67 -7.54 17.87
N ASP A 263 1.01 -8.32 18.89
CA ASP A 263 0.10 -8.55 20.00
C ASP A 263 -0.35 -7.20 20.59
N LYS A 264 -1.60 -7.11 21.04
CA LYS A 264 -2.26 -5.88 21.53
C LYS A 264 -2.46 -4.78 20.48
N THR A 265 -2.42 -5.11 19.19
CA THR A 265 -2.89 -4.19 18.15
C THR A 265 -4.36 -3.84 18.41
N THR A 266 -4.68 -2.55 18.40
CA THR A 266 -6.07 -2.07 18.51
C THR A 266 -6.51 -1.47 17.18
N ILE A 267 -7.80 -1.57 16.87
CA ILE A 267 -8.38 -1.08 15.62
C ILE A 267 -9.54 -0.16 15.96
N LEU A 268 -9.47 1.08 15.49
CA LEU A 268 -10.59 2.02 15.56
C LEU A 268 -11.35 1.96 14.23
N VAL A 269 -12.65 1.67 14.31
CA VAL A 269 -13.55 1.68 13.15
C VAL A 269 -14.28 3.02 13.11
N GLN A 270 -14.32 3.65 11.94
CA GLN A 270 -15.10 4.89 11.75
C GLN A 270 -16.55 4.69 12.20
N GLY A 271 -17.04 5.58 13.05
CA GLY A 271 -18.37 5.51 13.67
C GLY A 271 -18.36 4.97 15.10
N LEU A 272 -17.26 4.35 15.56
CA LEU A 272 -17.08 3.96 16.96
C LEU A 272 -16.23 4.97 17.71
N GLN A 273 -16.55 5.20 18.98
CA GLN A 273 -15.81 6.14 19.83
C GLN A 273 -14.52 5.56 20.40
N ASN A 274 -14.49 4.25 20.64
CA ASN A 274 -13.39 3.58 21.32
C ASN A 274 -12.69 2.58 20.38
N PRO A 275 -11.35 2.50 20.41
CA PRO A 275 -10.61 1.44 19.72
C PRO A 275 -11.00 0.07 20.27
N ILE A 276 -11.10 -0.92 19.39
CA ILE A 276 -11.39 -2.31 19.74
C ILE A 276 -10.08 -3.09 19.74
N ALA A 277 -9.85 -3.89 20.78
CA ALA A 277 -8.72 -4.80 20.82
C ALA A 277 -8.86 -5.87 19.73
N ALA A 278 -7.85 -5.99 18.87
CA ALA A 278 -7.82 -7.04 17.86
C ALA A 278 -7.25 -8.32 18.48
N THR A 279 -7.88 -9.46 18.19
CA THR A 279 -7.31 -10.77 18.50
C THR A 279 -6.12 -11.01 17.60
N PHE A 280 -4.93 -11.11 18.19
CA PHE A 280 -3.72 -11.41 17.45
C PHE A 280 -3.72 -12.88 17.01
N MET A 281 -3.74 -13.12 15.70
CA MET A 281 -3.66 -14.48 15.15
C MET A 281 -2.20 -14.84 14.87
N ASN A 282 -1.49 -13.97 14.15
CA ASN A 282 -0.05 -14.04 13.88
C ASN A 282 0.44 -12.70 13.29
N GLN A 283 1.73 -12.60 12.96
CA GLN A 283 2.33 -11.38 12.39
C GLN A 283 1.69 -10.93 11.07
N ASN A 284 0.96 -11.81 10.39
CA ASN A 284 0.31 -11.55 9.11
C ASN A 284 -1.22 -11.45 9.20
N ALA A 285 -1.83 -11.65 10.39
CA ALA A 285 -3.27 -11.56 10.55
C ALA A 285 -3.69 -11.11 11.95
N VAL A 286 -4.66 -10.21 12.01
CA VAL A 286 -5.41 -9.86 13.23
C VAL A 286 -6.90 -10.00 12.97
N GLN A 287 -7.66 -10.36 13.99
CA GLN A 287 -9.09 -10.55 13.90
C GLN A 287 -9.82 -9.53 14.79
N LEU A 288 -10.84 -8.90 14.23
CA LEU A 288 -11.67 -7.89 14.88
C LEU A 288 -13.08 -8.45 15.07
N SER A 289 -13.57 -8.41 16.31
CA SER A 289 -14.96 -8.75 16.63
C SER A 289 -15.75 -7.47 16.88
N LEU A 290 -16.81 -7.25 16.11
CA LEU A 290 -17.70 -6.09 16.24
C LEU A 290 -18.99 -6.42 16.99
N GLN A 291 -18.99 -7.46 17.82
CA GLN A 291 -20.20 -7.87 18.56
C GLN A 291 -20.79 -6.68 19.32
N ASN A 292 -22.10 -6.44 19.12
CA ASN A 292 -22.89 -5.35 19.71
C ASN A 292 -22.51 -3.93 19.29
N ALA A 293 -21.61 -3.74 18.32
CA ALA A 293 -21.35 -2.42 17.77
C ALA A 293 -22.54 -1.96 16.91
N THR A 294 -22.89 -0.68 16.99
CA THR A 294 -23.81 -0.02 16.06
C THR A 294 -22.98 0.84 15.11
N LEU A 295 -22.90 0.44 13.85
CA LEU A 295 -22.30 1.26 12.79
C LEU A 295 -23.40 1.71 11.83
N ASP A 296 -23.29 2.95 11.37
CA ASP A 296 -24.08 3.47 10.27
C ASP A 296 -23.70 2.77 8.94
N LEU A 297 -24.60 2.82 7.96
CA LEU A 297 -24.38 2.18 6.66
C LEU A 297 -23.24 2.86 5.87
N GLY A 298 -22.68 2.16 4.89
CA GLY A 298 -21.69 2.70 3.94
C GLY A 298 -20.26 2.27 4.20
N LEU A 299 -19.33 2.89 3.46
CA LEU A 299 -17.90 2.63 3.56
C LEU A 299 -17.32 3.23 4.86
N LYS A 300 -16.52 2.43 5.55
CA LYS A 300 -15.86 2.77 6.82
C LYS A 300 -14.36 2.72 6.66
N GLN A 301 -13.72 3.70 7.28
CA GLN A 301 -12.28 3.72 7.49
C GLN A 301 -11.91 2.87 8.71
N LEU A 302 -10.73 2.23 8.64
CA LEU A 302 -10.11 1.55 9.77
C LEU A 302 -8.81 2.26 10.13
N VAL A 303 -8.59 2.55 11.41
CA VAL A 303 -7.31 3.04 11.92
C VAL A 303 -6.68 1.92 12.73
N ILE A 304 -5.52 1.45 12.30
CA ILE A 304 -4.78 0.41 13.01
C ILE A 304 -3.76 1.09 13.90
N ILE A 305 -3.78 0.73 15.18
CA ILE A 305 -2.97 1.30 16.25
C ILE A 305 -2.14 0.17 16.87
N PRO A 306 -0.91 -0.05 16.38
CA PRO A 306 0.04 -0.99 16.97
C PRO A 306 0.49 -0.50 18.36
N PRO A 307 0.94 -1.39 19.25
CA PRO A 307 1.44 -1.03 20.58
C PRO A 307 2.69 -0.15 20.55
N THR A 308 3.40 -0.09 19.42
CA THR A 308 4.61 0.72 19.22
C THR A 308 4.33 2.21 18.97
N GLY A 309 3.05 2.62 18.88
CA GLY A 309 2.66 4.03 18.89
C GLY A 309 2.54 4.72 17.53
N GLY A 310 2.59 3.99 16.41
CA GLY A 310 2.37 4.54 15.06
C GLY A 310 1.06 4.06 14.44
N SER A 311 0.02 4.90 14.40
CA SER A 311 -1.26 4.54 13.77
C SER A 311 -1.27 4.80 12.26
N TYR A 312 -1.99 3.99 11.50
CA TYR A 312 -2.21 4.25 10.08
C TYR A 312 -3.67 4.00 9.68
N VAL A 313 -4.14 4.78 8.71
CA VAL A 313 -5.54 4.82 8.25
C VAL A 313 -5.69 4.02 6.95
N ILE A 314 -6.74 3.22 6.88
CA ILE A 314 -7.13 2.47 5.69
C ILE A 314 -8.50 2.99 5.26
N GLU A 315 -8.53 3.68 4.12
CA GLU A 315 -9.76 4.22 3.57
C GLU A 315 -10.61 3.12 2.89
N ASN A 316 -11.93 3.23 2.99
CA ASN A 316 -12.87 2.33 2.32
C ASN A 316 -12.59 0.83 2.58
N ALA A 317 -12.12 0.57 3.79
CA ALA A 317 -11.62 -0.71 4.26
C ALA A 317 -12.74 -1.73 4.49
N LEU A 318 -13.90 -1.24 4.92
CA LEU A 318 -15.04 -2.05 5.31
C LEU A 318 -16.33 -1.41 4.79
N GLU A 319 -17.25 -2.18 4.25
CA GLU A 319 -18.56 -1.69 3.80
C GLU A 319 -19.65 -2.29 4.68
N VAL A 320 -20.38 -1.43 5.39
CA VAL A 320 -21.54 -1.82 6.19
C VAL A 320 -22.77 -1.72 5.30
N ILE A 321 -23.36 -2.86 4.94
CA ILE A 321 -24.52 -2.91 4.05
C ILE A 321 -25.81 -3.13 4.84
N ALA A 322 -26.88 -2.49 4.38
CA ALA A 322 -28.22 -2.84 4.83
C ALA A 322 -28.57 -4.22 4.27
N PRO A 323 -29.24 -5.09 5.03
CA PRO A 323 -29.92 -6.22 4.42
C PRO A 323 -30.88 -5.71 3.34
N LYS A 324 -30.85 -6.33 2.16
CA LYS A 324 -31.91 -6.14 1.17
C LYS A 324 -32.55 -7.49 0.89
N ILE A 325 -33.87 -7.51 0.90
CA ILE A 325 -34.64 -8.70 0.56
C ILE A 325 -35.27 -8.41 -0.79
N HIS A 326 -34.81 -9.13 -1.81
CA HIS A 326 -35.39 -9.04 -3.14
C HIS A 326 -36.48 -10.09 -3.27
N LYS A 327 -37.66 -9.66 -3.70
CA LYS A 327 -38.82 -10.53 -3.88
C LYS A 327 -39.22 -10.49 -5.33
N THR A 328 -39.21 -11.66 -5.95
CA THR A 328 -39.66 -11.83 -7.32
C THR A 328 -40.82 -12.81 -7.32
N LEU A 329 -41.99 -12.31 -7.71
CA LEU A 329 -43.16 -13.15 -7.91
C LEU A 329 -43.11 -13.70 -9.34
N ARG A 330 -43.06 -15.02 -9.50
CA ARG A 330 -43.07 -15.69 -10.81
C ARG A 330 -44.37 -16.45 -11.01
N THR A 331 -45.06 -16.21 -12.11
CA THR A 331 -46.20 -17.02 -12.52
C THR A 331 -45.76 -17.96 -13.64
N ASP A 332 -45.98 -19.26 -13.46
CA ASP A 332 -45.67 -20.25 -14.47
C ASP A 332 -46.70 -20.25 -15.63
N PRO A 333 -46.44 -20.92 -16.76
CA PRO A 333 -47.37 -20.99 -17.89
C PRO A 333 -48.72 -21.63 -17.56
N THR A 334 -48.83 -22.36 -16.44
CA THR A 334 -50.08 -22.96 -15.97
C THR A 334 -50.90 -22.05 -15.06
N GLY A 335 -50.40 -20.84 -14.79
CA GLY A 335 -51.05 -19.83 -13.95
C GLY A 335 -50.74 -19.97 -12.47
N HIS A 336 -49.79 -20.83 -12.06
CA HIS A 336 -49.39 -20.94 -10.67
C HIS A 336 -48.32 -19.92 -10.33
N THR A 337 -48.56 -19.17 -9.26
CA THR A 337 -47.66 -18.14 -8.76
C THR A 337 -46.75 -18.69 -7.66
N ALA A 338 -45.44 -18.49 -7.82
CA ALA A 338 -44.38 -18.78 -6.86
C ALA A 338 -43.73 -17.46 -6.38
N LEU A 339 -43.37 -17.40 -5.11
CA LEU A 339 -42.55 -16.31 -4.58
C LEU A 339 -41.11 -16.78 -4.48
N GLU A 340 -40.22 -16.17 -5.27
CA GLU A 340 -38.77 -16.27 -5.12
C GLU A 340 -38.32 -15.15 -4.19
N VAL A 341 -37.71 -15.52 -3.07
CA VAL A 341 -37.08 -14.57 -2.14
C VAL A 341 -35.57 -14.75 -2.26
N ASP A 342 -34.90 -13.73 -2.75
CA ASP A 342 -33.44 -13.65 -2.79
C ASP A 342 -32.95 -12.76 -1.66
N PHE A 343 -32.29 -13.38 -0.69
CA PHE A 343 -31.68 -12.67 0.43
C PHE A 343 -30.30 -12.14 0.02
N ILE A 344 -30.29 -11.02 -0.70
CA ILE A 344 -29.06 -10.37 -1.15
C ILE A 344 -28.31 -9.80 0.05
N GLY A 345 -27.15 -10.39 0.36
CA GLY A 345 -26.28 -9.93 1.44
C GLY A 345 -26.65 -10.46 2.84
N ILE A 346 -27.48 -11.50 2.95
CA ILE A 346 -27.76 -12.20 4.21
C ILE A 346 -27.17 -13.61 4.13
N VAL A 347 -26.20 -13.93 4.97
CA VAL A 347 -25.72 -15.31 5.14
C VAL A 347 -26.53 -15.93 6.28
N LEU A 348 -27.34 -16.94 5.95
CA LEU A 348 -28.13 -17.69 6.93
C LEU A 348 -27.24 -18.82 7.48
N ASN A 349 -26.73 -18.65 8.69
CA ASN A 349 -26.03 -19.73 9.40
C ASN A 349 -27.06 -20.55 10.18
N GLY A 350 -27.34 -21.79 9.75
CA GLY A 350 -28.23 -22.68 10.49
C GLY A 350 -28.87 -23.78 9.64
N GLU A 351 -29.58 -24.68 10.34
CA GLU A 351 -30.45 -25.72 9.78
C GLU A 351 -31.51 -25.19 8.80
N PRO A 352 -32.13 -26.04 7.97
CA PRO A 352 -33.12 -25.61 6.98
C PRO A 352 -34.20 -24.72 7.61
N LEU A 353 -34.39 -23.54 7.04
CA LEU A 353 -35.44 -22.61 7.44
C LEU A 353 -36.82 -23.26 7.30
N THR A 354 -37.68 -23.04 8.29
CA THR A 354 -39.09 -23.43 8.24
C THR A 354 -39.94 -22.26 7.78
N VAL A 355 -40.83 -22.49 6.82
CA VAL A 355 -41.75 -21.46 6.34
C VAL A 355 -43.17 -21.81 6.76
N GLN A 356 -43.85 -20.87 7.41
CA GLN A 356 -45.25 -20.99 7.82
C GLN A 356 -46.10 -19.99 7.04
N LEU A 357 -47.23 -20.46 6.50
CA LEU A 357 -48.25 -19.59 5.94
C LEU A 357 -49.19 -19.16 7.07
N VAL A 358 -49.30 -17.86 7.31
CA VAL A 358 -50.28 -17.32 8.23
C VAL A 358 -51.41 -16.74 7.40
N THR A 359 -52.54 -17.44 7.35
CA THR A 359 -53.76 -16.87 6.78
C THR A 359 -54.45 -16.06 7.86
N THR A 360 -54.43 -14.73 7.74
CA THR A 360 -55.32 -13.89 8.54
C THR A 360 -56.76 -14.16 8.10
N PRO A 361 -57.66 -14.58 9.01
CA PRO A 361 -59.05 -14.77 8.64
C PRO A 361 -59.62 -13.44 8.11
N PRO A 362 -60.47 -13.47 7.08
CA PRO A 362 -61.07 -12.27 6.53
C PRO A 362 -61.79 -11.51 7.66
N PRO A 363 -61.70 -10.17 7.69
CA PRO A 363 -62.38 -9.38 8.71
C PRO A 363 -63.86 -9.75 8.72
N PRO A 364 -64.47 -9.99 9.90
CA PRO A 364 -65.86 -10.39 9.98
C PRO A 364 -66.70 -9.33 9.26
N LYS A 365 -67.51 -9.76 8.28
CA LYS A 365 -68.46 -8.89 7.59
C LYS A 365 -69.32 -8.20 8.67
N GLN A 366 -69.16 -6.89 8.82
CA GLN A 366 -70.04 -6.10 9.67
C GLN A 366 -71.48 -6.34 9.19
N PRO A 367 -72.37 -6.91 10.03
CA PRO A 367 -73.77 -7.01 9.67
C PRO A 367 -74.32 -5.59 9.47
N GLY A 368 -75.01 -5.38 8.34
CA GLY A 368 -75.53 -4.08 7.91
C GLY A 368 -76.30 -3.39 9.03
N GLY A 369 -75.97 -2.11 9.24
CA GLY A 369 -76.51 -1.30 10.33
C GLY A 369 -78.03 -1.16 10.27
N ALA A 370 -78.70 -1.71 11.27
CA ALA A 370 -79.95 -1.18 11.77
C ALA A 370 -79.61 -0.14 12.85
N ALA A 371 -80.23 1.04 12.74
CA ALA A 371 -80.01 2.16 13.66
C ALA A 371 -80.33 1.78 15.12
N PRO A 372 -79.53 2.20 16.10
CA PRO A 372 -79.78 1.89 17.50
C PRO A 372 -80.99 2.70 18.04
N PRO A 373 -81.91 2.07 18.79
CA PRO A 373 -82.94 2.80 19.51
C PRO A 373 -82.35 3.51 20.74
N ILE A 374 -82.94 4.66 21.06
CA ILE A 374 -82.60 5.57 22.16
C ILE A 374 -82.64 4.81 23.50
N ALA A 375 -81.50 4.79 24.21
CA ALA A 375 -81.37 4.13 25.51
C ALA A 375 -82.00 4.96 26.64
N GLN A 376 -82.89 4.32 27.40
CA GLN A 376 -83.34 4.76 28.73
C GLN A 376 -82.27 4.46 29.79
N PRO A 377 -82.16 5.25 30.87
CA PRO A 377 -81.23 4.97 31.97
C PRO A 377 -81.73 3.78 32.84
N PRO A 378 -80.82 2.93 33.35
CA PRO A 378 -81.18 1.68 34.01
C PRO A 378 -81.63 1.86 35.47
N PRO A 379 -82.59 1.04 35.96
CA PRO A 379 -82.86 0.89 37.39
C PRO A 379 -81.78 0.05 38.08
N GLN A 380 -81.39 0.49 39.28
CA GLN A 380 -80.50 -0.24 40.18
C GLN A 380 -81.24 -1.42 40.83
N GLN A 381 -80.73 -2.65 40.68
CA GLN A 381 -80.97 -3.76 41.62
C GLN A 381 -80.04 -4.98 41.33
N PRO A 382 -79.91 -5.97 42.23
CA PRO A 382 -78.71 -6.17 43.04
C PRO A 382 -77.90 -7.43 42.71
N SER A 383 -76.67 -7.42 43.22
CA SER A 383 -75.68 -8.50 43.30
C SER A 383 -76.28 -9.89 43.60
N GLY A 384 -76.34 -10.73 42.57
CA GLY A 384 -76.51 -12.18 42.67
C GLY A 384 -75.63 -12.87 41.63
N ALA A 385 -74.72 -13.74 42.07
CA ALA A 385 -73.74 -14.42 41.24
C ALA A 385 -74.41 -15.36 40.22
N ALA A 386 -74.17 -15.13 38.93
CA ALA A 386 -74.58 -16.01 37.85
C ALA A 386 -73.50 -17.10 37.61
N PRO A 387 -73.89 -18.35 37.28
CA PRO A 387 -72.97 -19.43 36.98
C PRO A 387 -72.24 -19.22 35.64
N PRO A 388 -71.07 -19.86 35.44
CA PRO A 388 -70.22 -19.62 34.27
C PRO A 388 -70.88 -20.08 32.97
N ILE A 389 -70.98 -19.17 32.01
CA ILE A 389 -71.41 -19.44 30.64
C ILE A 389 -70.28 -20.21 29.95
N ALA A 390 -70.60 -21.39 29.40
CA ALA A 390 -69.66 -22.21 28.65
C ALA A 390 -69.15 -21.45 27.41
N PRO A 391 -67.83 -21.54 27.09
CA PRO A 391 -67.29 -20.88 25.91
C PRO A 391 -67.92 -21.42 24.63
N PRO A 392 -68.16 -20.57 23.62
CA PRO A 392 -68.72 -21.00 22.34
C PRO A 392 -67.81 -22.05 21.68
N PRO A 393 -68.39 -23.02 20.95
CA PRO A 393 -67.63 -24.06 20.27
C PRO A 393 -66.61 -23.44 19.31
N ALA A 394 -65.35 -23.88 19.42
CA ALA A 394 -64.27 -23.45 18.55
C ALA A 394 -64.67 -23.67 17.08
N ALA A 395 -64.52 -22.63 16.26
CA ALA A 395 -64.78 -22.74 14.83
C ALA A 395 -63.90 -23.86 14.23
N PRO A 396 -64.44 -24.70 13.33
CA PRO A 396 -63.68 -25.79 12.72
C PRO A 396 -62.42 -25.24 12.05
N GLN A 397 -61.25 -25.71 12.49
CA GLN A 397 -59.97 -25.37 11.87
C GLN A 397 -59.98 -25.89 10.43
N GLN A 398 -60.00 -24.99 9.45
CA GLN A 398 -59.79 -25.37 8.05
C GLN A 398 -58.35 -25.84 7.89
N THR A 399 -58.18 -27.15 7.68
CA THR A 399 -56.89 -27.75 7.32
C THR A 399 -56.61 -27.47 5.85
N TYR A 400 -55.73 -26.50 5.58
CA TYR A 400 -55.22 -26.26 4.23
C TYR A 400 -54.07 -27.23 3.90
N PRO A 401 -53.85 -27.58 2.62
CA PRO A 401 -52.70 -28.38 2.22
C PRO A 401 -51.38 -27.67 2.59
N PRO A 402 -50.33 -28.44 2.94
CA PRO A 402 -49.04 -27.87 3.35
C PRO A 402 -48.37 -27.11 2.21
N LEU A 403 -47.67 -26.02 2.55
CA LEU A 403 -46.83 -25.26 1.62
C LEU A 403 -45.64 -26.13 1.18
N ALA A 404 -45.31 -26.13 -0.11
CA ALA A 404 -44.09 -26.74 -0.60
C ALA A 404 -43.00 -25.66 -0.69
N ILE A 405 -41.84 -25.94 -0.10
CA ILE A 405 -40.69 -25.03 -0.12
C ILE A 405 -39.54 -25.75 -0.78
N ALA A 406 -38.96 -25.13 -1.80
CA ALA A 406 -37.73 -25.60 -2.41
C ALA A 406 -36.60 -24.63 -2.04
N HIS A 407 -35.57 -25.15 -1.38
CA HIS A 407 -34.29 -24.47 -1.28
C HIS A 407 -33.65 -24.46 -2.67
N MET A 408 -33.49 -23.26 -3.23
CA MET A 408 -32.71 -23.09 -4.46
C MET A 408 -31.26 -22.84 -4.07
N ALA A 409 -30.31 -23.21 -4.93
CA ALA A 409 -28.88 -23.09 -4.60
C ALA A 409 -28.51 -21.67 -4.11
N GLY A 410 -27.76 -21.58 -3.01
CA GLY A 410 -27.36 -20.30 -2.40
C GLY A 410 -28.38 -19.76 -1.39
N ASN A 411 -28.66 -18.46 -1.45
CA ASN A 411 -29.57 -17.75 -0.52
C ASN A 411 -30.98 -17.55 -1.09
N ARG A 412 -31.41 -18.42 -2.02
CA ARG A 412 -32.70 -18.30 -2.70
C ARG A 412 -33.68 -19.34 -2.22
N TYR A 413 -34.88 -18.87 -1.90
CA TYR A 413 -35.96 -19.73 -1.44
C TYR A 413 -37.15 -19.55 -2.38
N MET A 414 -37.75 -20.66 -2.78
CA MET A 414 -38.98 -20.66 -3.57
C MET A 414 -40.12 -21.25 -2.72
N ALA A 415 -41.15 -20.44 -2.47
CA ALA A 415 -42.36 -20.87 -1.81
C ALA A 415 -43.46 -21.11 -2.85
N THR A 416 -44.04 -22.30 -2.85
CA THR A 416 -45.16 -22.67 -3.74
C THR A 416 -46.30 -23.32 -2.95
N ARG A 417 -47.52 -23.08 -3.43
CA ARG A 417 -48.74 -23.68 -2.89
C ARG A 417 -49.50 -24.39 -4.02
N PRO A 418 -50.08 -25.57 -3.79
CA PRO A 418 -51.04 -26.16 -4.72
C PRO A 418 -52.20 -25.16 -4.96
N GLY A 419 -52.35 -24.69 -6.20
CA GLY A 419 -53.31 -23.63 -6.57
C GLY A 419 -52.74 -22.20 -6.65
N GLY A 420 -51.45 -22.01 -6.37
CA GLY A 420 -50.78 -20.70 -6.40
C GLY A 420 -50.91 -19.92 -5.09
N LEU A 421 -50.00 -18.97 -4.87
CA LEU A 421 -50.11 -17.98 -3.80
C LEU A 421 -51.13 -16.89 -4.18
N THR A 422 -51.94 -16.47 -3.21
CA THR A 422 -52.99 -15.45 -3.40
C THR A 422 -52.64 -14.14 -2.72
N THR A 423 -53.20 -13.03 -3.20
CA THR A 423 -53.05 -11.71 -2.58
C THR A 423 -53.50 -11.75 -1.12
N GLY A 424 -52.65 -11.29 -0.21
CA GLY A 424 -52.91 -11.32 1.23
C GLY A 424 -52.36 -12.54 1.96
N ASP A 425 -51.83 -13.54 1.24
CA ASP A 425 -51.11 -14.65 1.86
C ASP A 425 -49.86 -14.11 2.57
N THR A 426 -49.71 -14.42 3.86
CA THR A 426 -48.54 -14.02 4.63
C THR A 426 -47.61 -15.20 4.83
N ILE A 427 -46.38 -15.06 4.33
CA ILE A 427 -45.32 -16.04 4.37
C ILE A 427 -44.34 -15.63 5.47
N ARG A 428 -44.25 -16.44 6.53
CA ARG A 428 -43.25 -16.31 7.59
C ARG A 428 -42.15 -17.31 7.37
N ILE A 429 -40.91 -16.84 7.33
CA ILE A 429 -39.71 -17.66 7.28
C ILE A 429 -39.06 -17.54 8.67
N ALA A 430 -38.90 -18.65 9.36
CA ALA A 430 -38.30 -18.72 10.69
C ALA A 430 -37.22 -19.79 10.73
N ALA A 431 -36.21 -19.58 11.57
CA ALA A 431 -35.26 -20.65 11.90
C ALA A 431 -35.97 -21.75 12.71
N THR A 432 -35.40 -22.96 12.70
CA THR A 432 -35.95 -24.13 13.41
C THR A 432 -36.08 -23.92 14.92
N ASP A 433 -35.30 -23.00 15.49
CA ASP A 433 -35.39 -22.59 16.89
C ASP A 433 -36.53 -21.60 17.19
N GLY A 434 -37.34 -21.24 16.18
CA GLY A 434 -38.44 -20.30 16.29
C GLY A 434 -37.99 -18.83 16.30
N SER A 435 -36.70 -18.54 16.15
CA SER A 435 -36.24 -17.17 15.96
C SER A 435 -36.74 -16.62 14.63
N PHE A 436 -37.34 -15.44 14.70
CA PHE A 436 -38.02 -14.82 13.58
C PHE A 436 -36.98 -14.32 12.57
N ALA A 437 -37.00 -14.89 11.36
CA ALA A 437 -36.10 -14.44 10.29
C ALA A 437 -36.79 -13.40 9.40
N PHE A 438 -38.06 -13.61 9.02
CA PHE A 438 -38.75 -12.74 8.07
C PHE A 438 -40.28 -13.00 7.98
N GLU A 439 -41.09 -11.97 7.72
CA GLU A 439 -42.52 -12.07 7.37
C GLU A 439 -42.84 -11.17 6.19
N THR A 440 -43.57 -11.70 5.21
CA THR A 440 -44.01 -10.94 4.03
C THR A 440 -45.44 -11.29 3.66
N THR A 441 -46.21 -10.30 3.21
CA THR A 441 -47.51 -10.51 2.60
C THR A 441 -47.41 -10.44 1.07
N VAL A 442 -48.09 -11.33 0.37
CA VAL A 442 -48.17 -11.34 -1.09
C VAL A 442 -49.06 -10.20 -1.55
N ASN A 443 -48.46 -9.14 -2.10
CA ASN A 443 -49.18 -7.95 -2.57
C ASN A 443 -49.48 -8.04 -4.08
N GLY A 444 -50.56 -8.74 -4.44
CA GLY A 444 -51.51 -8.42 -5.52
C GLY A 444 -51.09 -8.27 -6.99
N THR A 445 -49.83 -8.13 -7.35
CA THR A 445 -49.40 -8.03 -8.75
C THR A 445 -48.00 -8.61 -8.88
N ALA A 446 -47.77 -9.38 -9.96
CA ALA A 446 -46.43 -9.84 -10.33
C ALA A 446 -45.54 -8.62 -10.60
N THR A 447 -44.87 -8.16 -9.55
CA THR A 447 -44.00 -6.99 -9.57
C THR A 447 -42.71 -7.38 -8.88
N ASP A 448 -41.61 -7.11 -9.57
CA ASP A 448 -40.26 -7.27 -9.04
C ASP A 448 -40.03 -6.14 -8.04
N GLY A 449 -39.82 -6.48 -6.78
CA GLY A 449 -39.84 -5.52 -5.67
C GLY A 449 -38.63 -5.63 -4.76
N TYR A 450 -38.23 -4.49 -4.19
CA TYR A 450 -37.26 -4.44 -3.09
C TYR A 450 -37.98 -4.04 -1.81
N GLU A 451 -37.78 -4.81 -0.75
CA GLU A 451 -38.09 -4.35 0.60
C GLU A 451 -36.78 -4.08 1.35
N SER A 452 -36.73 -2.90 1.96
CA SER A 452 -35.61 -2.38 2.74
C SER A 452 -35.69 -2.80 4.20
#